data_AF-A0A3D3NUC6-F1
#
_entry.id   AF-A0A3D3NUC6-F1
#
_cell.length_a   1.000
_cell.length_b   1.000
_cell.length_c   1.000
_cell.angle_alpha   90.00
_cell.angle_beta   90.00
_cell.angle_gamma   90.00
#
_symmetry.space_group_name_H-M   'P 1'
#
loop_
_entity.id
_entity.type
_entity.pdbx_description
1 polymer ?
#
loop_
_entity_poly.entity_id
_entity_poly.type
_entity_poly.pdbx_seq_one_letter_code
_entity_poly.pdbx_strand_id
1 'polypeptide(L)'
;APVHGYAVWQRTEEGVSLRLFRRAEEAQRHSPAAVRQLAEEALGKDIAWLRKELRALDQPAPKSTGLASLAMLDLSAKAAPTSPAELSAQACEHILAHALRLEPLLPLKVARFREMCERARREFPTLAHRVRDLLKQCEDLKKKILAFPRPYTGLKDDLARLMPPDMLTRTPHAQLQHLPRYLKAILLRAERASNHPAKDADKAALIRDFDGWERECGEANREAFRWLFEEYRVSVFAQELGTAQPASVKRLEALLGAESLEYRQCSA
;
A
#
# COMPACT_ATOMS: atom_id res chain seq x y z
N ALA A 1 -43.69 9.05 15.88
CA ALA A 1 -42.79 9.00 14.70
C ALA A 1 -42.35 7.55 14.49
N PRO A 2 -42.24 7.04 13.25
CA PRO A 2 -41.72 5.70 13.01
C PRO A 2 -40.28 5.57 13.54
N VAL A 3 -40.01 4.52 14.30
CA VAL A 3 -38.66 4.19 14.76
C VAL A 3 -37.98 3.41 13.64
N HIS A 4 -37.04 4.04 12.94
CA HIS A 4 -36.22 3.37 11.94
C HIS A 4 -35.16 2.50 12.63
N GLY A 5 -35.19 1.20 12.38
CA GLY A 5 -34.14 0.27 12.78
C GLY A 5 -33.33 -0.17 11.57
N TYR A 6 -32.02 0.05 11.59
CA TYR A 6 -31.11 -0.41 10.56
C TYR A 6 -30.49 -1.73 10.99
N ALA A 7 -30.65 -2.78 10.19
CA ALA A 7 -30.09 -4.09 10.46
C ALA A 7 -28.58 -4.12 10.18
N VAL A 8 -27.81 -4.53 11.17
CA VAL A 8 -26.34 -4.51 11.19
C VAL A 8 -25.85 -5.88 11.56
N TRP A 9 -24.84 -6.33 10.83
CA TRP A 9 -24.14 -7.56 11.18
C TRP A 9 -22.97 -7.13 12.06
N GLN A 10 -22.91 -7.66 13.28
CA GLN A 10 -21.84 -7.38 14.23
C GLN A 10 -21.03 -8.64 14.48
N ARG A 11 -19.70 -8.51 14.35
CA ARG A 11 -18.73 -9.53 14.76
C ARG A 11 -18.81 -9.76 16.26
N THR A 12 -18.91 -11.03 16.64
CA THR A 12 -18.90 -11.53 18.03
C THR A 12 -17.84 -12.61 18.16
N GLU A 13 -17.47 -12.98 19.39
CA GLU A 13 -16.49 -14.06 19.64
C GLU A 13 -16.96 -15.42 19.08
N GLU A 14 -18.27 -15.65 19.04
CA GLU A 14 -18.89 -16.90 18.59
C GLU A 14 -19.31 -16.91 17.10
N GLY A 15 -19.08 -15.82 16.35
CA GLY A 15 -19.52 -15.70 14.96
C GLY A 15 -20.04 -14.31 14.62
N VAL A 16 -21.15 -14.25 13.87
CA VAL A 16 -21.78 -12.99 13.46
C VAL A 16 -23.23 -12.90 13.93
N SER A 17 -23.57 -11.81 14.61
CA SER A 17 -24.93 -11.54 15.12
C SER A 17 -25.62 -10.42 14.36
N LEU A 18 -26.94 -10.53 14.18
CA LEU A 18 -27.77 -9.47 13.60
C LEU A 18 -28.29 -8.56 14.72
N ARG A 19 -27.98 -7.27 14.66
CA ARG A 19 -28.47 -6.25 15.60
C ARG A 19 -29.16 -5.09 14.88
N LEU A 20 -30.13 -4.47 15.56
CA LEU A 20 -30.81 -3.29 15.05
C LEU A 20 -30.21 -2.04 15.69
N PHE A 21 -29.71 -1.12 14.86
CA PHE A 21 -29.17 0.17 15.28
C PHE A 21 -30.12 1.30 14.91
N ARG A 22 -30.02 2.42 15.63
CA ARG A 22 -30.87 3.59 15.43
C ARG A 22 -30.42 4.47 14.25
N ARG A 23 -29.17 4.33 13.78
CA ARG A 23 -28.56 5.16 12.73
C ARG A 23 -28.00 4.30 11.59
N ALA A 24 -28.18 4.75 10.35
CA ALA A 24 -27.64 4.10 9.15
C ALA A 24 -26.11 4.10 9.12
N GLU A 25 -25.47 5.12 9.69
CA GLU A 25 -24.00 5.22 9.74
C GLU A 25 -23.38 4.13 10.62
N GLU A 26 -23.99 3.84 11.77
CA GLU A 26 -23.54 2.76 12.68
C GLU A 26 -23.63 1.40 11.97
N ALA A 27 -24.67 1.21 11.16
CA ALA A 27 -24.83 0.03 10.32
C ALA A 27 -23.72 -0.14 9.29
N GLN A 28 -23.34 0.95 8.62
CA GLN A 28 -22.30 0.94 7.60
C GLN A 28 -20.89 0.77 8.20
N ARG A 29 -20.67 1.17 9.45
CA ARG A 29 -19.37 1.05 10.15
C ARG A 29 -19.07 -0.39 10.58
N HIS A 30 -20.04 -1.13 11.13
CA HIS A 30 -19.79 -2.47 11.69
C HIS A 30 -19.99 -3.62 10.71
N SER A 31 -20.89 -3.45 9.73
CA SER A 31 -21.23 -4.53 8.80
C SER A 31 -20.07 -5.02 7.90
N PRO A 32 -19.11 -4.19 7.44
CA PRO A 32 -18.01 -4.68 6.61
C PRO A 32 -17.17 -5.76 7.30
N ALA A 33 -16.83 -5.56 8.58
CA ALA A 33 -16.07 -6.53 9.36
C ALA A 33 -16.83 -7.84 9.59
N ALA A 34 -18.15 -7.77 9.74
CA ALA A 34 -19.00 -8.94 9.90
C ALA A 34 -19.19 -9.72 8.58
N VAL A 35 -19.43 -9.02 7.47
CA VAL A 35 -19.47 -9.62 6.13
C VAL A 35 -18.16 -10.33 5.81
N ARG A 36 -17.06 -9.68 6.16
CA ARG A 36 -15.70 -10.20 6.02
C ARG A 36 -15.52 -11.52 6.77
N GLN A 37 -15.90 -11.58 8.05
CA GLN A 37 -15.82 -12.80 8.86
C GLN A 37 -16.65 -13.95 8.26
N LEU A 38 -17.90 -13.69 7.84
CA LEU A 38 -18.73 -14.71 7.20
C LEU A 38 -18.10 -15.24 5.92
N ALA A 39 -17.50 -14.36 5.13
CA ALA A 39 -16.84 -14.74 3.89
C ALA A 39 -15.60 -15.60 4.16
N GLU A 40 -14.84 -15.30 5.22
CA GLU A 40 -13.72 -16.14 5.64
C GLU A 40 -14.16 -17.54 6.09
N GLU A 41 -15.25 -17.64 6.87
CA GLU A 41 -15.85 -18.91 7.28
C GLU A 41 -16.35 -19.71 6.07
N ALA A 42 -17.03 -19.05 5.13
CA ALA A 42 -17.54 -19.68 3.90
C ALA A 42 -16.43 -20.16 2.94
N LEU A 43 -15.28 -19.48 2.93
CA LEU A 43 -14.15 -19.73 2.02
C LEU A 43 -12.98 -20.45 2.70
N GLY A 44 -13.17 -21.08 3.86
CA GLY A 44 -12.08 -21.62 4.67
C GLY A 44 -11.09 -22.53 3.92
N LYS A 45 -11.58 -23.41 3.03
CA LYS A 45 -10.72 -24.28 2.19
C LYS A 45 -9.91 -23.48 1.16
N ASP A 46 -10.53 -22.49 0.54
CA ASP A 46 -9.91 -21.62 -0.47
C ASP A 46 -8.87 -20.68 0.14
N ILE A 47 -9.14 -20.17 1.34
CA ILE A 47 -8.19 -19.37 2.12
C ILE A 47 -7.02 -20.23 2.59
N ALA A 48 -7.27 -21.48 3.01
CA ALA A 48 -6.19 -22.41 3.35
C ALA A 48 -5.30 -22.72 2.14
N TRP A 49 -5.90 -22.89 0.95
CA TRP A 49 -5.16 -23.00 -0.32
C TRP A 49 -4.34 -21.73 -0.60
N LEU A 50 -4.96 -20.54 -0.50
CA LEU A 50 -4.30 -19.25 -0.74
C LEU A 50 -3.09 -19.06 0.19
N ARG A 51 -3.24 -19.35 1.48
CA ARG A 51 -2.13 -19.31 2.45
C ARG A 51 -1.01 -20.25 2.03
N LYS A 52 -1.31 -21.49 1.66
CA LYS A 52 -0.31 -22.47 1.19
C LYS A 52 0.42 -21.97 -0.05
N GLU A 53 -0.29 -21.41 -1.02
CA GLU A 53 0.28 -20.88 -2.27
C GLU A 53 1.23 -19.69 -2.01
N LEU A 54 0.92 -18.86 -1.02
CA LEU A 54 1.72 -17.69 -0.66
C LEU A 54 2.94 -18.02 0.22
N ARG A 55 3.02 -19.20 0.86
CA ARG A 55 4.19 -19.60 1.68
C ARG A 55 5.51 -19.56 0.91
N ALA A 56 5.48 -19.68 -0.42
CA ALA A 56 6.66 -19.55 -1.25
C ALA A 56 7.33 -18.17 -1.14
N LEU A 57 6.61 -17.13 -0.68
CA LEU A 57 7.15 -15.79 -0.44
C LEU A 57 8.13 -15.71 0.73
N ASP A 58 7.98 -16.58 1.73
CA ASP A 58 8.84 -16.59 2.91
C ASP A 58 10.07 -17.48 2.73
N GLN A 59 10.09 -18.28 1.65
CA GLN A 59 11.23 -19.13 1.38
C GLN A 59 12.41 -18.26 0.94
N PRO A 60 13.59 -18.39 1.57
CA PRO A 60 14.78 -17.72 1.08
C PRO A 60 15.05 -18.18 -0.35
N ALA A 61 15.37 -17.23 -1.23
CA ALA A 61 15.73 -17.54 -2.60
C ALA A 61 16.77 -18.68 -2.60
N PRO A 62 16.64 -19.70 -3.49
CA PRO A 62 17.61 -20.78 -3.55
C PRO A 62 19.00 -20.16 -3.71
N LYS A 63 19.92 -20.53 -2.82
CA LYS A 63 21.30 -20.05 -2.84
C LYS A 63 21.86 -20.33 -4.23
N SER A 64 22.03 -19.28 -5.04
CA SER A 64 22.79 -19.40 -6.28
C SER A 64 24.19 -19.83 -5.89
N THR A 65 24.56 -21.08 -6.18
CA THR A 65 25.93 -21.57 -6.17
C THR A 65 26.73 -20.80 -7.21
N GLY A 66 27.31 -19.68 -6.79
CA GLY A 66 28.16 -18.82 -7.60
C GLY A 66 28.96 -17.90 -6.66
N LEU A 67 30.27 -17.84 -6.88
CA LEU A 67 31.27 -17.17 -6.05
C LEU A 67 30.93 -15.69 -5.77
N ALA A 68 30.30 -15.41 -4.63
CA ALA A 68 30.23 -14.07 -4.05
C ALA A 68 30.07 -14.15 -2.52
N SER A 69 30.96 -14.92 -1.87
CA SER A 69 31.26 -14.74 -0.45
C SER A 69 32.33 -13.67 -0.35
N LEU A 70 31.95 -12.38 -0.27
CA LEU A 70 32.80 -11.27 0.20
C LEU A 70 31.99 -9.97 0.34
N ALA A 71 30.93 -10.00 1.17
CA ALA A 71 30.29 -8.77 1.67
C ALA A 71 29.83 -9.00 3.13
N MET A 72 30.77 -9.45 3.96
CA MET A 72 30.68 -9.32 5.42
C MET A 72 31.41 -8.03 5.77
N LEU A 73 30.66 -6.94 5.96
CA LEU A 73 31.10 -5.76 6.68
C LEU A 73 29.87 -5.14 7.34
N ASP A 74 29.78 -5.43 8.63
CA ASP A 74 28.80 -4.93 9.58
C ASP A 74 28.71 -3.40 9.57
N LEU A 75 27.47 -2.91 9.49
CA LEU A 75 27.08 -1.64 10.10
C LEU A 75 25.90 -1.92 11.01
N SER A 76 26.20 -1.93 12.30
CA SER A 76 25.29 -1.86 13.43
C SER A 76 24.20 -0.80 13.20
N ALA A 77 23.07 -1.25 12.67
CA ALA A 77 21.78 -0.79 13.12
C ALA A 77 21.18 -1.96 13.90
N LYS A 78 20.87 -1.75 15.19
CA LYS A 78 19.88 -2.56 15.89
C LYS A 78 18.55 -2.38 15.18
N ALA A 79 18.38 -3.05 14.03
CA ALA A 79 17.07 -3.48 13.61
C ALA A 79 16.67 -4.53 14.63
N ALA A 80 15.71 -4.19 15.49
CA ALA A 80 15.02 -5.20 16.27
C ALA A 80 14.68 -6.39 15.33
N PRO A 81 14.73 -7.64 15.82
CA PRO A 81 14.14 -8.72 15.06
C PRO A 81 12.64 -8.46 15.09
N THR A 82 12.14 -7.65 14.15
CA THR A 82 10.77 -7.77 13.71
C THR A 82 10.66 -9.23 13.34
N SER A 83 10.03 -10.06 14.18
CA SER A 83 9.40 -11.26 13.66
C SER A 83 8.52 -10.71 12.53
N PRO A 84 8.84 -10.99 11.25
CA PRO A 84 7.99 -10.53 10.18
C PRO A 84 6.64 -11.15 10.50
N ALA A 85 5.56 -10.36 10.54
CA ALA A 85 4.32 -10.93 10.07
C ALA A 85 4.68 -11.48 8.68
N GLU A 86 4.73 -12.82 8.57
CA GLU A 86 5.24 -13.55 7.41
C GLU A 86 4.77 -12.82 6.15
N LEU A 87 5.66 -12.52 5.20
CA LEU A 87 5.30 -11.75 4.01
C LEU A 87 4.12 -12.44 3.29
N SER A 88 4.06 -13.76 3.38
CA SER A 88 2.89 -14.55 2.96
C SER A 88 1.60 -14.22 3.70
N ALA A 89 1.63 -14.01 5.02
CA ALA A 89 0.49 -13.60 5.82
C ALA A 89 0.02 -12.20 5.45
N GLN A 90 0.94 -11.24 5.27
CA GLN A 90 0.59 -9.90 4.80
C GLN A 90 -0.02 -9.92 3.38
N ALA A 91 0.56 -10.73 2.47
CA ALA A 91 0.02 -10.91 1.12
C ALA A 91 -1.36 -11.55 1.14
N CYS A 92 -1.56 -12.53 2.03
CA CYS A 92 -2.85 -13.18 2.21
C CYS A 92 -3.89 -12.16 2.65
N GLU A 93 -3.60 -11.40 3.72
CA GLU A 93 -4.50 -10.37 4.24
C GLU A 93 -4.79 -9.29 3.20
N HIS A 94 -3.80 -8.86 2.43
CA HIS A 94 -4.00 -7.88 1.36
C HIS A 94 -4.98 -8.36 0.29
N ILE A 95 -4.80 -9.58 -0.23
CA ILE A 95 -5.69 -10.18 -1.25
C ILE A 95 -7.10 -10.30 -0.70
N LEU A 96 -7.19 -10.74 0.53
CA LEU A 96 -8.40 -10.92 1.27
C LEU A 96 -9.16 -9.59 1.44
N ALA A 97 -8.51 -8.56 2.00
CA ALA A 97 -9.08 -7.22 2.17
C ALA A 97 -9.55 -6.63 0.83
N HIS A 98 -8.86 -6.95 -0.28
CA HIS A 98 -9.29 -6.53 -1.61
C HIS A 98 -10.52 -7.29 -2.13
N ALA A 99 -10.53 -8.62 -2.02
CA ALA A 99 -11.50 -9.50 -2.68
C ALA A 99 -12.84 -9.62 -1.91
N LEU A 100 -12.79 -9.65 -0.58
CA LEU A 100 -13.98 -9.87 0.27
C LEU A 100 -14.67 -8.55 0.65
N ARG A 101 -14.96 -7.73 -0.37
CA ARG A 101 -15.67 -6.45 -0.22
C ARG A 101 -17.01 -6.47 -0.95
N LEU A 102 -18.05 -6.07 -0.21
CA LEU A 102 -19.35 -5.71 -0.75
C LEU A 102 -19.41 -4.19 -0.95
N GLU A 103 -19.25 -3.75 -2.19
CA GLU A 103 -19.37 -2.35 -2.59
C GLU A 103 -20.48 -2.23 -3.66
N PRO A 104 -21.58 -1.49 -3.44
CA PRO A 104 -22.00 -0.87 -2.17
C PRO A 104 -22.39 -1.92 -1.12
N LEU A 105 -22.16 -1.64 0.17
CA LEU A 105 -22.45 -2.58 1.26
C LEU A 105 -23.94 -2.95 1.32
N LEU A 106 -24.82 -1.95 1.20
CA LEU A 106 -26.26 -2.14 1.22
C LEU A 106 -26.82 -2.24 -0.21
N PRO A 107 -27.89 -3.03 -0.44
CA PRO A 107 -28.57 -3.91 0.53
C PRO A 107 -27.79 -5.22 0.78
N LEU A 108 -27.81 -5.72 2.02
CA LEU A 108 -27.23 -7.00 2.41
C LEU A 108 -28.18 -8.15 1.99
N LYS A 109 -27.97 -8.67 0.78
CA LYS A 109 -28.72 -9.82 0.24
C LYS A 109 -27.83 -11.05 0.17
N VAL A 110 -28.40 -12.21 0.50
CA VAL A 110 -27.70 -13.52 0.41
C VAL A 110 -27.15 -13.77 -0.99
N ALA A 111 -27.89 -13.41 -2.05
CA ALA A 111 -27.42 -13.54 -3.43
C ALA A 111 -26.12 -12.75 -3.69
N ARG A 112 -26.05 -11.49 -3.25
CA ARG A 112 -24.86 -10.63 -3.40
C ARG A 112 -23.66 -11.16 -2.63
N PHE A 113 -23.90 -11.70 -1.42
CA PHE A 113 -22.85 -12.34 -0.62
C PHE A 113 -22.30 -13.58 -1.34
N ARG A 114 -23.17 -14.45 -1.85
CA ARG A 114 -22.76 -15.64 -2.61
C ARG A 114 -21.98 -15.27 -3.88
N GLU A 115 -22.44 -14.28 -4.63
CA GLU A 115 -21.73 -13.75 -5.80
C GLU A 115 -20.34 -13.22 -5.44
N MET A 116 -20.21 -12.48 -4.34
CA MET A 116 -18.91 -12.02 -3.84
C MET A 116 -17.98 -13.20 -3.52
N CYS A 117 -18.47 -14.23 -2.82
CA CYS A 117 -17.67 -15.41 -2.48
C CYS A 117 -17.23 -16.19 -3.73
N GLU A 118 -18.13 -16.37 -4.70
CA GLU A 118 -17.81 -17.04 -5.97
C GLU A 118 -16.82 -16.24 -6.82
N ARG A 119 -16.96 -14.92 -6.86
CA ARG A 119 -15.98 -14.02 -7.50
C ARG A 119 -14.61 -14.16 -6.83
N ALA A 120 -14.55 -14.05 -5.51
CA ALA A 120 -13.30 -14.16 -4.76
C ALA A 120 -12.61 -15.51 -4.98
N ARG A 121 -13.37 -16.62 -4.94
CA ARG A 121 -12.88 -17.97 -5.24
C ARG A 121 -12.21 -18.04 -6.62
N ARG A 122 -12.82 -17.43 -7.64
CA ARG A 122 -12.27 -17.40 -9.01
C ARG A 122 -11.04 -16.50 -9.14
N GLU A 123 -11.00 -15.41 -8.39
CA GLU A 123 -9.92 -14.41 -8.47
C GLU A 123 -8.69 -14.77 -7.64
N PHE A 124 -8.81 -15.58 -6.59
CA PHE A 124 -7.70 -15.92 -5.69
C PHE A 124 -6.44 -16.41 -6.41
N PRO A 125 -6.49 -17.34 -7.39
CA PRO A 125 -5.28 -17.76 -8.10
C PRO A 125 -4.60 -16.62 -8.86
N THR A 126 -5.37 -15.81 -9.58
CA THR A 126 -4.85 -14.66 -10.34
C THR A 126 -4.27 -13.60 -9.40
N LEU A 127 -4.95 -13.30 -8.30
CA LEU A 127 -4.49 -12.33 -7.30
C LEU A 127 -3.20 -12.82 -6.60
N ALA A 128 -3.12 -14.10 -6.23
CA ALA A 128 -1.94 -14.69 -5.63
C ALA A 128 -0.72 -14.61 -6.56
N HIS A 129 -0.91 -14.98 -7.83
CA HIS A 129 0.15 -14.87 -8.83
C HIS A 129 0.60 -13.41 -9.03
N ARG A 130 -0.37 -12.48 -9.16
CA ARG A 130 -0.09 -11.06 -9.38
C ARG A 130 0.66 -10.42 -8.22
N VAL A 131 0.25 -10.68 -6.98
CA VAL A 131 0.94 -10.15 -5.80
C VAL A 131 2.36 -10.70 -5.70
N ARG A 132 2.55 -12.00 -5.94
CA ARG A 132 3.89 -12.61 -5.98
C ARG A 132 4.80 -11.98 -7.02
N ASP A 133 4.30 -11.79 -8.24
CA ASP A 133 5.08 -11.20 -9.32
C ASP A 133 5.43 -9.74 -9.02
N LEU A 134 4.47 -8.95 -8.52
CA LEU A 134 4.72 -7.58 -8.07
C LEU A 134 5.78 -7.50 -6.98
N LEU A 135 5.71 -8.37 -5.96
CA LEU A 135 6.70 -8.41 -4.88
C LEU A 135 8.09 -8.78 -5.39
N LYS A 136 8.18 -9.75 -6.32
CA LYS A 136 9.44 -10.11 -6.96
C LYS A 136 10.02 -8.93 -7.73
N GLN A 137 9.22 -8.24 -8.54
CA GLN A 137 9.65 -7.04 -9.27
C GLN A 137 10.13 -5.94 -8.33
N CYS A 138 9.44 -5.73 -7.20
CA CYS A 138 9.84 -4.74 -6.19
C CYS A 138 11.18 -5.11 -5.55
N GLU A 139 11.37 -6.37 -5.15
CA GLU A 139 12.63 -6.83 -4.57
C GLU A 139 13.80 -6.77 -5.58
N ASP A 140 13.57 -7.09 -6.85
CA ASP A 140 14.59 -6.95 -7.90
C ASP A 140 14.99 -5.47 -8.12
N LEU A 141 14.02 -4.56 -8.11
CA LEU A 141 14.27 -3.11 -8.20
C LEU A 141 15.00 -2.59 -6.95
N LYS A 142 14.58 -3.01 -5.76
CA LYS A 142 15.24 -2.67 -4.49
C LYS A 142 16.70 -3.07 -4.49
N LYS A 143 17.03 -4.29 -4.95
CA LYS A 143 18.43 -4.74 -5.09
C LYS A 143 19.23 -3.85 -6.03
N LYS A 144 18.66 -3.47 -7.18
CA LYS A 144 19.31 -2.54 -8.14
C LYS A 144 19.54 -1.16 -7.54
N ILE A 145 18.56 -0.62 -6.82
CA ILE A 145 18.63 0.69 -6.15
C ILE A 145 19.74 0.67 -5.07
N LEU A 146 19.78 -0.37 -4.24
CA LEU A 146 20.78 -0.51 -3.18
C LEU A 146 22.20 -0.77 -3.70
N ALA A 147 22.32 -1.45 -4.85
CA ALA A 147 23.60 -1.70 -5.50
C ALA A 147 24.11 -0.51 -6.33
N PHE A 148 23.36 0.60 -6.40
CA PHE A 148 23.74 1.75 -7.21
C PHE A 148 24.97 2.47 -6.61
N PRO A 149 26.06 2.68 -7.39
CA PRO A 149 27.36 3.07 -6.84
C PRO A 149 27.45 4.52 -6.34
N ARG A 150 26.60 5.42 -6.85
CA ARG A 150 26.58 6.85 -6.48
C ARG A 150 25.16 7.27 -6.08
N PRO A 151 24.69 6.87 -4.88
CA PRO A 151 23.35 7.22 -4.44
C PRO A 151 23.24 8.74 -4.19
N TYR A 152 22.09 9.33 -4.52
CA TYR A 152 21.77 10.70 -4.10
C TYR A 152 21.38 10.75 -2.63
N THR A 153 21.46 11.93 -2.03
CA THR A 153 21.04 12.18 -0.65
C THR A 153 19.55 11.90 -0.49
N GLY A 154 19.18 10.99 0.41
CA GLY A 154 17.79 10.58 0.65
C GLY A 154 17.32 9.35 -0.13
N LEU A 155 18.17 8.71 -0.95
CA LEU A 155 17.79 7.50 -1.69
C LEU A 155 17.27 6.37 -0.79
N LYS A 156 17.89 6.18 0.39
CA LYS A 156 17.45 5.18 1.36
C LYS A 156 16.09 5.53 1.97
N ASP A 157 15.82 6.80 2.18
CA ASP A 157 14.54 7.28 2.73
C ASP A 157 13.42 7.13 1.69
N ASP A 158 13.72 7.42 0.42
CA ASP A 158 12.80 7.17 -0.70
C ASP A 158 12.44 5.69 -0.82
N LEU A 159 13.43 4.80 -0.66
CA LEU A 159 13.19 3.36 -0.67
C LEU A 159 12.39 2.89 0.56
N ALA A 160 12.74 3.35 1.76
CA ALA A 160 12.06 2.98 3.00
C ALA A 160 10.59 3.44 3.04
N ARG A 161 10.28 4.58 2.40
CA ARG A 161 8.91 5.09 2.26
C ARG A 161 8.03 4.19 1.38
N LEU A 162 8.59 3.64 0.29
CA LEU A 162 7.85 2.78 -0.65
C LEU A 162 7.83 1.30 -0.23
N MET A 163 8.86 0.84 0.48
CA MET A 163 9.00 -0.56 0.91
C MET A 163 9.24 -0.68 2.43
N PRO A 164 8.31 -0.18 3.28
CA PRO A 164 8.37 -0.47 4.71
C PRO A 164 8.09 -1.95 4.98
N PRO A 165 8.46 -2.50 6.14
CA PRO A 165 8.25 -3.92 6.49
C PRO A 165 6.79 -4.39 6.41
N ASP A 166 5.84 -3.46 6.54
CA ASP A 166 4.39 -3.68 6.54
C ASP A 166 3.70 -3.15 5.27
N MET A 167 4.44 -3.02 4.15
CA MET A 167 3.97 -2.35 2.94
C MET A 167 2.64 -2.87 2.40
N LEU A 168 2.38 -4.19 2.48
CA LEU A 168 1.16 -4.81 1.95
C LEU A 168 -0.08 -4.49 2.79
N THR A 169 0.13 -4.22 4.08
CA THR A 169 -0.92 -3.80 5.01
C THR A 169 -1.26 -2.32 4.82
N ARG A 170 -0.25 -1.49 4.48
CA ARG A 170 -0.39 -0.02 4.37
C ARG A 170 -0.66 0.49 2.96
N THR A 171 -0.60 -0.36 1.95
CA THR A 171 -0.72 0.04 0.54
C THR A 171 -2.05 -0.46 -0.02
N PRO A 172 -2.97 0.43 -0.41
CA PRO A 172 -4.21 0.03 -1.07
C PRO A 172 -3.93 -0.79 -2.34
N HIS A 173 -4.82 -1.74 -2.66
CA HIS A 173 -4.61 -2.64 -3.81
C HIS A 173 -4.40 -1.92 -5.15
N ALA A 174 -5.11 -0.81 -5.37
CA ALA A 174 -4.95 0.01 -6.58
C ALA A 174 -3.52 0.58 -6.69
N GLN A 175 -2.92 0.97 -5.56
CA GLN A 175 -1.60 1.59 -5.51
C GLN A 175 -0.47 0.56 -5.50
N LEU A 176 -0.72 -0.64 -4.98
CA LEU A 176 0.25 -1.74 -4.99
C LEU A 176 0.77 -2.04 -6.41
N GLN A 177 -0.12 -1.92 -7.40
CA GLN A 177 0.20 -2.15 -8.82
C GLN A 177 1.18 -1.11 -9.39
N HIS A 178 1.29 0.07 -8.76
CA HIS A 178 2.15 1.16 -9.20
C HIS A 178 3.51 1.18 -8.50
N LEU A 179 3.71 0.39 -7.43
CA LEU A 179 4.99 0.38 -6.70
C LEU A 179 6.22 0.11 -7.58
N PRO A 180 6.20 -0.85 -8.54
CA PRO A 180 7.35 -1.03 -9.44
C PRO A 180 7.66 0.23 -10.27
N ARG A 181 6.66 1.04 -10.64
CA ARG A 181 6.87 2.31 -11.35
C ARG A 181 7.52 3.35 -10.44
N TYR A 182 7.08 3.47 -9.19
CA TYR A 182 7.70 4.39 -8.22
C TYR A 182 9.16 4.00 -7.92
N LEU A 183 9.45 2.70 -7.77
CA LEU A 183 10.82 2.21 -7.58
C LEU A 183 11.70 2.45 -8.83
N LYS A 184 11.15 2.27 -10.04
CA LYS A 184 11.86 2.66 -11.29
C LYS A 184 12.17 4.15 -11.33
N ALA A 185 11.28 5.01 -10.82
CA ALA A 185 11.54 6.44 -10.74
C ALA A 185 12.71 6.77 -9.80
N ILE A 186 12.84 6.07 -8.66
CA ILE A 186 13.99 6.18 -7.76
C ILE A 186 15.29 5.79 -8.47
N LEU A 187 15.28 4.68 -9.21
CA LEU A 187 16.46 4.22 -9.94
C LEU A 187 16.89 5.24 -11.02
N LEU A 188 15.94 5.74 -11.81
CA LEU A 188 16.19 6.74 -12.83
C LEU A 188 16.68 8.07 -12.24
N ARG A 189 16.14 8.46 -11.08
CA ARG A 189 16.66 9.61 -10.31
C ARG A 189 18.12 9.39 -9.92
N ALA A 190 18.49 8.20 -9.45
CA ALA A 190 19.87 7.88 -9.09
C ALA A 190 20.83 7.99 -10.28
N GLU A 191 20.44 7.47 -11.44
CA GLU A 191 21.20 7.61 -12.68
C GLU A 191 21.38 9.09 -13.07
N ARG A 192 20.32 9.88 -13.02
CA ARG A 192 20.34 11.31 -13.37
C ARG A 192 21.14 12.16 -12.39
N ALA A 193 20.97 11.91 -11.09
CA ALA A 193 21.69 12.61 -10.03
C ALA A 193 23.20 12.33 -10.10
N SER A 194 23.60 11.11 -10.47
CA SER A 194 25.01 10.76 -10.69
C SER A 194 25.64 11.54 -11.86
N ASN A 195 24.86 11.85 -12.91
CA ASN A 195 25.35 12.56 -14.09
C ASN A 195 25.24 14.09 -13.95
N HIS A 196 24.19 14.58 -13.29
CA HIS A 196 23.87 16.01 -13.16
C HIS A 196 23.37 16.36 -11.74
N PRO A 197 24.25 16.33 -10.72
CA PRO A 197 23.86 16.48 -9.33
C PRO A 197 23.19 17.84 -9.01
N ALA A 198 23.66 18.94 -9.62
CA ALA A 198 23.03 20.26 -9.43
C ALA A 198 21.58 20.29 -9.93
N LYS A 199 21.30 19.67 -11.09
CA LYS A 199 19.93 19.58 -11.62
C LYS A 199 19.03 18.69 -10.77
N ASP A 200 19.57 17.63 -10.16
CA ASP A 200 18.81 16.85 -9.18
C ASP A 200 18.50 17.68 -7.94
N ALA A 201 19.44 18.48 -7.44
CA ALA A 201 19.23 19.35 -6.29
C ALA A 201 18.11 20.39 -6.54
N ASP A 202 18.08 21.01 -7.74
CA ASP A 202 17.00 21.92 -8.13
C ASP A 202 15.64 21.22 -8.15
N LYS A 203 15.58 19.99 -8.67
CA LYS A 203 14.35 19.17 -8.66
C LYS A 203 13.96 18.70 -7.26
N ALA A 204 14.92 18.36 -6.42
CA ALA A 204 14.71 17.99 -5.04
C ALA A 204 14.13 19.15 -4.24
N ALA A 205 14.52 20.39 -4.56
CA ALA A 205 13.94 21.57 -3.93
C ALA A 205 12.42 21.67 -4.13
N LEU A 206 11.91 21.26 -5.31
CA LEU A 206 10.48 21.30 -5.63
C LEU A 206 9.60 20.40 -4.74
N ILE A 207 10.18 19.36 -4.13
CA ILE A 207 9.44 18.44 -3.26
C ILE A 207 9.62 18.75 -1.77
N ARG A 208 10.62 19.56 -1.40
CA ARG A 208 10.91 19.91 0.01
C ARG A 208 9.79 20.72 0.66
N ASP A 209 9.06 21.51 -0.13
CA ASP A 209 7.93 22.29 0.38
C ASP A 209 6.81 21.41 0.96
N PHE A 210 6.83 20.11 0.67
CA PHE A 210 5.89 19.13 1.20
C PHE A 210 6.50 18.21 2.26
N ASP A 211 7.70 18.53 2.77
CA ASP A 211 8.27 17.83 3.92
C ASP A 211 7.38 18.07 5.15
N GLY A 212 7.02 17.00 5.86
CA GLY A 212 6.14 17.09 7.02
C GLY A 212 4.65 17.25 6.71
N TRP A 213 4.24 17.04 5.45
CA TRP A 213 2.84 17.08 5.00
C TRP A 213 1.89 16.25 5.89
N GLU A 214 2.37 15.20 6.57
CA GLU A 214 1.57 14.38 7.47
C GLU A 214 0.95 15.20 8.64
N ARG A 215 1.63 16.27 9.06
CA ARG A 215 1.17 17.17 10.13
C ARG A 215 0.16 18.20 9.63
N GLU A 216 0.32 18.64 8.39
CA GLU A 216 -0.50 19.69 7.77
C GLU A 216 -1.75 19.12 7.08
N CYS A 217 -1.68 17.87 6.60
CA CYS A 217 -2.78 17.21 5.93
C CYS A 217 -3.73 16.57 6.96
N GLY A 218 -4.98 17.04 6.94
CA GLY A 218 -6.06 16.44 7.73
C GLY A 218 -6.23 14.95 7.43
N GLU A 219 -6.57 14.16 8.46
CA GLU A 219 -6.57 12.69 8.41
C GLU A 219 -7.31 12.11 7.20
N ALA A 220 -8.47 12.69 6.85
CA ALA A 220 -9.28 12.27 5.72
C ALA A 220 -8.57 12.38 4.35
N ASN A 221 -7.64 13.32 4.20
CA ASN A 221 -6.92 13.56 2.95
C ASN A 221 -5.55 12.87 2.90
N ARG A 222 -5.05 12.32 4.01
CA ARG A 222 -3.66 11.83 4.09
C ARG A 222 -3.33 10.74 3.08
N GLU A 223 -4.25 9.79 2.87
CA GLU A 223 -4.03 8.73 1.87
C GLU A 223 -4.00 9.31 0.46
N ALA A 224 -4.96 10.17 0.11
CA ALA A 224 -5.02 10.82 -1.19
C ALA A 224 -3.76 11.66 -1.45
N PHE A 225 -3.31 12.43 -0.46
CA PHE A 225 -2.10 13.24 -0.53
C PHE A 225 -0.86 12.35 -0.73
N ARG A 226 -0.69 11.32 0.10
CA ARG A 226 0.45 10.39 0.01
C ARG A 226 0.65 9.88 -1.42
N TRP A 227 -0.41 9.36 -2.03
CA TRP A 227 -0.32 8.76 -3.36
C TRP A 227 -0.18 9.80 -4.47
N LEU A 228 -0.88 10.94 -4.36
CA LEU A 228 -0.69 12.05 -5.29
C LEU A 228 0.75 12.60 -5.23
N PHE A 229 1.38 12.56 -4.06
CA PHE A 229 2.75 13.01 -3.88
C PHE A 229 3.75 12.05 -4.52
N GLU A 230 3.52 10.73 -4.47
CA GLU A 230 4.34 9.79 -5.26
C GLU A 230 4.19 10.02 -6.77
N GLU A 231 2.98 10.34 -7.26
CA GLU A 231 2.79 10.74 -8.66
C GLU A 231 3.53 12.03 -9.01
N TYR A 232 3.52 13.02 -8.11
CA TYR A 232 4.27 14.25 -8.30
C TYR A 232 5.78 13.97 -8.35
N ARG A 233 6.31 13.10 -7.47
CA ARG A 233 7.72 12.67 -7.53
C ARG A 233 8.05 12.03 -8.88
N VAL A 234 7.21 11.14 -9.42
CA VAL A 234 7.41 10.59 -10.76
C VAL A 234 7.43 11.70 -11.81
N SER A 235 6.52 12.67 -11.74
CA SER A 235 6.47 13.80 -12.68
C SER A 235 7.70 14.71 -12.63
N VAL A 236 8.39 14.79 -11.49
CA VAL A 236 9.60 15.62 -11.32
C VAL A 236 10.85 14.87 -11.79
N PHE A 237 11.00 13.62 -11.37
CA PHE A 237 12.26 12.87 -11.55
C PHE A 237 12.26 11.93 -12.75
N ALA A 238 11.09 11.49 -13.21
CA ALA A 238 10.94 10.35 -14.12
C ALA A 238 9.74 10.50 -15.08
N GLN A 239 9.65 11.64 -15.77
CA GLN A 239 8.53 11.99 -16.66
C GLN A 239 8.20 10.91 -17.71
N GLU A 240 9.21 10.22 -18.25
CA GLU A 240 8.99 9.16 -19.24
C GLU A 240 8.17 7.96 -18.73
N LEU A 241 8.06 7.78 -17.40
CA LEU A 241 7.28 6.69 -16.83
C LEU A 241 5.77 6.97 -16.79
N GLY A 242 5.37 8.22 -17.01
CA GLY A 242 3.98 8.66 -16.88
C GLY A 242 3.44 8.60 -15.44
N THR A 243 2.27 9.19 -15.24
CA THR A 243 1.55 9.21 -13.96
C THR A 243 0.20 8.50 -14.10
N ALA A 244 -0.28 7.82 -13.06
CA ALA A 244 -1.60 7.17 -13.11
C ALA A 244 -2.74 8.19 -13.01
N GLN A 245 -2.45 9.35 -12.43
CA GLN A 245 -3.34 10.50 -12.38
C GLN A 245 -2.53 11.79 -12.50
N PRO A 246 -3.10 12.87 -13.07
CA PRO A 246 -2.43 14.15 -13.17
C PRO A 246 -2.03 14.69 -11.78
N ALA A 247 -0.73 14.90 -11.54
CA ALA A 247 -0.19 15.43 -10.29
C ALA A 247 0.50 16.79 -10.49
N SER A 248 0.23 17.74 -9.58
CA SER A 248 0.83 19.08 -9.60
C SER A 248 0.85 19.67 -8.20
N VAL A 249 1.69 20.68 -7.98
CA VAL A 249 1.76 21.48 -6.75
C VAL A 249 0.36 21.93 -6.32
N LYS A 250 -0.39 22.57 -7.23
CA LYS A 250 -1.77 23.04 -6.97
C LYS A 250 -2.71 21.95 -6.46
N ARG A 251 -2.58 20.71 -6.93
CA ARG A 251 -3.42 19.59 -6.45
C ARG A 251 -2.97 19.07 -5.09
N LEU A 252 -1.67 19.07 -4.81
CA LEU A 252 -1.15 18.74 -3.47
C LEU A 252 -1.61 19.78 -2.45
N GLU A 253 -1.47 21.07 -2.77
CA GLU A 253 -1.93 22.19 -1.96
C GLU A 253 -3.43 22.12 -1.64
N ALA A 254 -4.26 21.77 -2.64
CA ALA A 254 -5.70 21.59 -2.43
C ALA A 254 -6.04 20.50 -1.40
N LEU A 255 -5.19 19.47 -1.24
CA LEU A 255 -5.37 18.41 -0.25
C LEU A 255 -4.87 18.79 1.15
N LEU A 256 -3.96 19.76 1.27
CA LEU A 256 -3.48 20.28 2.56
C LEU A 256 -4.48 21.23 3.23
N GLY A 257 -5.37 21.87 2.47
CA GLY A 257 -6.35 22.83 2.96
C GLY A 257 -5.81 24.27 3.04
N ALA A 258 -6.73 25.25 3.13
CA ALA A 258 -6.40 26.67 3.04
C ALA A 258 -5.58 27.20 4.23
N GLU A 259 -5.84 26.73 5.44
CA GLU A 259 -5.09 27.14 6.66
C GLU A 259 -3.60 26.76 6.59
N SER A 260 -3.29 25.62 5.96
CA SER A 260 -1.92 25.14 5.76
C SER A 260 -1.15 25.97 4.71
N LEU A 261 -1.86 26.61 3.78
CA LEU A 261 -1.27 27.46 2.74
C LEU A 261 -0.92 28.86 3.27
N GLU A 262 -1.75 29.41 4.17
CA GLU A 262 -1.46 30.69 4.84
C GLU A 262 -0.25 30.57 5.78
N TYR A 263 -0.12 29.46 6.51
CA TYR A 263 1.06 29.19 7.36
C TYR A 263 2.36 29.15 6.54
N ARG A 264 2.33 28.59 5.33
CA ARG A 264 3.47 28.54 4.40
C ARG A 264 3.80 29.92 3.81
N GLN A 265 2.79 30.75 3.53
CA GLN A 265 3.00 32.11 3.02
C GLN A 265 3.55 33.08 4.08
N CYS A 266 3.27 32.85 5.38
CA CYS A 266 3.83 33.65 6.47
C CYS A 266 5.20 33.19 6.96
N SER A 267 5.63 31.97 6.62
CA SER A 267 6.89 31.38 7.10
C SER A 267 8.03 31.39 6.07
N ALA A 268 7.78 31.91 4.86
CA ALA A 268 8.73 32.07 3.75
C ALA A 268 9.17 33.53 3.64
#